data_AF-A0A1A8MA83-F1
#
_entry.id   AF-A0A1A8MA83-F1
#
_cell.length_a   1.000
_cell.length_b   1.000
_cell.length_c   1.000
_cell.angle_alpha   90.00
_cell.angle_beta   90.00
_cell.angle_gamma   90.00
#
_symmetry.space_group_name_H-M   'P 1'
#
loop_
_entity.id
_entity.type
_entity.pdbx_description
1 polymer ?
#
loop_
_entity_poly.entity_id
_entity_poly.type
_entity_poly.pdbx_seq_one_letter_code
_entity_poly.pdbx_strand_id
1 'polypeptide(L)'
;RLCWINQSSPESVSPSHSPTFWNYNRSVGDYAQSLRKFLYQPACRSQAPSAHKDETDLGSKQAAEEVWARITTSRAVMNHIDSWTAKLRNWINDTILVPLVKEIDSVNSQLRRMGCPELQIGEASISSLKQAAVMKASSIPTMNSIVQYLDITPNQEYLVDRIKELAHSGCMSSFRWNGGGDLKNRKWDTDLPTDCAILMHMFCTYLDSRLPPHPKYPDGKTFTSQHFSHTPDKPDVTKENLFCIHQSSTNPPHYQLIYQGHIYSLPKGRNNLFHTILMFLYIIKIKESGMLGRVNLGLSGVNILWIFED
;
A
#
# COMPACT_ATOMS: atom_id res chain seq x y z
N ARG A 1 43.76 36.60 -49.01
CA ARG A 1 44.16 37.63 -48.01
C ARG A 1 43.93 37.01 -46.64
N LEU A 2 44.91 36.31 -46.05
CA LEU A 2 46.14 36.81 -45.39
C LEU A 2 45.82 37.31 -43.97
N CYS A 3 46.51 36.89 -42.92
CA CYS A 3 47.95 36.71 -42.69
C CYS A 3 48.15 35.83 -41.44
N TRP A 4 49.25 35.14 -41.13
CA TRP A 4 50.51 34.73 -41.77
C TRP A 4 51.03 33.54 -40.95
N ILE A 5 51.93 32.76 -41.55
CA ILE A 5 52.31 31.38 -41.22
C ILE A 5 53.80 31.27 -40.85
N ASN A 6 54.13 30.31 -39.97
CA ASN A 6 55.39 29.54 -39.80
C ASN A 6 56.66 30.28 -39.29
N GLN A 7 57.67 29.65 -38.68
CA GLN A 7 58.14 28.24 -38.64
C GLN A 7 59.17 28.02 -37.49
N SER A 8 59.49 26.74 -37.22
CA SER A 8 60.75 26.12 -36.67
C SER A 8 61.10 26.09 -35.16
N SER A 9 61.41 24.85 -34.69
CA SER A 9 61.83 24.29 -33.37
C SER A 9 63.38 24.34 -33.12
N PRO A 10 64.04 23.66 -32.11
CA PRO A 10 63.60 22.73 -31.04
C PRO A 10 64.32 22.82 -29.64
N GLU A 11 64.09 21.79 -28.78
CA GLU A 11 64.73 21.35 -27.50
C GLU A 11 63.96 21.72 -26.19
N SER A 12 63.62 20.84 -25.22
CA SER A 12 64.11 19.50 -24.82
C SER A 12 63.13 18.71 -23.88
N VAL A 13 62.96 17.40 -24.16
CA VAL A 13 63.05 16.17 -23.29
C VAL A 13 62.05 15.85 -22.13
N SER A 14 61.11 14.91 -22.36
CA SER A 14 61.02 13.54 -21.73
C SER A 14 59.62 12.87 -21.79
N PRO A 15 59.53 11.51 -21.76
CA PRO A 15 58.52 10.77 -22.52
C PRO A 15 57.45 10.05 -21.68
N SER A 16 56.24 9.88 -22.24
CA SER A 16 55.34 8.79 -21.85
C SER A 16 54.66 8.19 -23.10
N HIS A 17 55.08 6.97 -23.45
CA HIS A 17 54.50 6.18 -24.52
C HIS A 17 53.36 5.30 -23.96
N SER A 18 52.18 5.44 -24.56
CA SER A 18 51.12 4.43 -24.51
C SER A 18 51.41 3.31 -25.52
N PRO A 19 51.19 2.02 -25.22
CA PRO A 19 51.17 0.98 -26.23
C PRO A 19 49.75 0.50 -26.57
N THR A 20 49.56 0.26 -27.87
CA THR A 20 48.33 -0.13 -28.57
C THR A 20 48.34 -1.64 -28.88
N PHE A 21 47.20 -2.27 -28.64
CA PHE A 21 46.45 -3.31 -29.37
C PHE A 21 47.08 -4.50 -30.16
N TRP A 22 48.38 -4.64 -30.47
CA TRP A 22 48.86 -5.87 -31.15
C TRP A 22 50.29 -6.30 -30.79
N ASN A 23 50.48 -7.62 -30.62
CA ASN A 23 51.67 -8.41 -30.27
C ASN A 23 51.90 -8.66 -28.76
N TYR A 24 52.23 -9.85 -28.27
CA TYR A 24 53.16 -10.84 -28.83
C TYR A 24 52.79 -12.30 -28.46
N ASN A 25 53.15 -13.19 -29.38
CA ASN A 25 53.32 -14.63 -29.19
C ASN A 25 54.59 -14.90 -28.34
N ARG A 26 54.56 -15.79 -27.32
CA ARG A 26 55.52 -16.91 -27.12
C ARG A 26 55.37 -17.69 -25.79
N SER A 27 55.46 -19.01 -25.97
CA SER A 27 56.04 -20.08 -25.12
C SER A 27 55.08 -21.03 -24.39
N VAL A 28 55.12 -22.28 -24.85
CA VAL A 28 54.38 -23.46 -24.40
C VAL A 28 55.13 -24.05 -23.20
N GLY A 29 54.70 -23.73 -21.98
CA GLY A 29 55.30 -24.25 -20.76
C GLY A 29 54.38 -24.23 -19.53
N ASP A 30 53.39 -23.34 -19.46
CA ASP A 30 52.59 -23.13 -18.25
C ASP A 30 51.19 -23.77 -18.29
N TYR A 31 50.96 -24.76 -19.16
CA TYR A 31 49.66 -25.43 -19.32
C TYR A 31 49.27 -26.42 -18.19
N ALA A 32 50.01 -26.47 -17.08
CA ALA A 32 49.70 -27.39 -15.96
C ALA A 32 48.93 -26.74 -14.79
N GLN A 33 48.63 -25.43 -14.82
CA GLN A 33 47.86 -24.78 -13.74
C GLN A 33 46.46 -24.28 -14.17
N SER A 34 46.07 -24.44 -15.44
CA SER A 34 44.85 -23.85 -16.00
C SER A 34 43.57 -24.68 -15.85
N LEU A 35 43.61 -25.88 -15.24
CA LEU A 35 42.42 -26.74 -15.07
C LEU A 35 41.85 -26.81 -13.65
N ARG A 36 42.33 -25.99 -12.69
CA ARG A 36 41.74 -25.92 -11.33
C ARG A 36 40.66 -24.84 -11.15
N LYS A 37 40.26 -24.09 -12.18
CA LYS A 37 39.39 -22.90 -12.04
C LYS A 37 37.91 -23.09 -12.40
N PHE A 38 37.44 -24.31 -12.68
CA PHE A 38 36.02 -24.58 -12.92
C PHE A 38 35.44 -25.55 -11.88
N LEU A 39 35.58 -25.20 -10.60
CA LEU A 39 34.70 -25.73 -9.57
C LEU A 39 33.36 -25.00 -9.68
N TYR A 40 32.28 -25.78 -9.79
CA TYR A 40 30.91 -25.30 -9.81
C TYR A 40 30.67 -24.40 -8.58
N GLN A 41 30.52 -23.09 -8.79
CA GLN A 41 30.10 -22.16 -7.75
C GLN A 41 28.59 -21.94 -7.88
N PRO A 42 27.80 -22.19 -6.82
CA PRO A 42 26.40 -21.79 -6.80
C PRO A 42 26.31 -20.29 -7.06
N ALA A 43 25.41 -19.87 -7.97
CA ALA A 43 25.23 -18.46 -8.29
C ALA A 43 24.99 -17.66 -7.01
N CYS A 44 25.82 -16.63 -6.77
CA CYS A 44 25.51 -15.62 -5.77
C CYS A 44 24.14 -15.04 -6.13
N ARG A 45 23.16 -15.24 -5.24
CA ARG A 45 21.89 -14.50 -5.32
C ARG A 45 22.27 -13.03 -5.34
N SER A 46 22.10 -12.39 -6.49
CA SER A 46 22.01 -10.95 -6.56
C SER A 46 20.91 -10.56 -5.57
N GLN A 47 21.31 -9.90 -4.49
CA GLN A 47 20.37 -9.20 -3.64
C GLN A 47 19.83 -8.02 -4.47
N ALA A 48 18.81 -8.31 -5.29
CA ALA A 48 17.78 -7.31 -5.49
C ALA A 48 17.32 -6.89 -4.08
N PRO A 49 17.01 -5.60 -3.82
CA PRO A 49 16.49 -5.19 -2.52
C PRO A 49 15.20 -5.97 -2.25
N SER A 50 15.33 -7.05 -1.49
CA SER A 50 14.22 -7.80 -0.94
C SER A 50 13.46 -6.82 -0.07
N ALA A 51 12.13 -6.85 -0.17
CA ALA A 51 11.24 -6.23 0.81
C ALA A 51 11.84 -6.42 2.22
N HIS A 52 11.99 -5.31 2.95
CA HIS A 52 12.55 -5.28 4.30
C HIS A 52 12.12 -6.54 5.07
N LYS A 53 13.10 -7.33 5.53
CA LYS A 53 12.88 -8.48 6.40
C LYS A 53 12.38 -7.97 7.76
N ASP A 54 11.09 -7.70 7.86
CA ASP A 54 10.39 -7.73 9.13
C ASP A 54 10.18 -9.21 9.47
N GLU A 55 11.22 -9.83 10.05
CA GLU A 55 11.09 -11.14 10.69
C GLU A 55 10.06 -10.98 11.81
N THR A 56 8.85 -11.50 11.59
CA THR A 56 7.81 -11.56 12.63
C THR A 56 8.30 -12.54 13.68
N ASP A 57 8.72 -12.02 14.83
CA ASP A 57 9.22 -12.83 15.95
C ASP A 57 8.23 -13.95 16.33
N LEU A 58 8.75 -15.12 16.70
CA LEU A 58 7.95 -16.28 17.12
C LEU A 58 6.99 -15.93 18.27
N GLY A 59 7.41 -15.07 19.19
CA GLY A 59 6.56 -14.56 20.27
C GLY A 59 5.37 -13.74 19.76
N SER A 60 5.55 -12.98 18.68
CA SER A 60 4.45 -12.23 18.05
C SER A 60 3.45 -13.15 17.35
N LYS A 61 3.88 -14.29 16.81
CA LYS A 61 2.94 -15.27 16.23
C LYS A 61 2.06 -15.92 17.31
N GLN A 62 2.68 -16.39 18.39
CA GLN A 62 1.93 -16.99 19.51
C GLN A 62 0.96 -15.99 20.16
N ALA A 63 1.38 -14.74 20.38
CA ALA A 63 0.50 -13.71 20.91
C ALA A 63 -0.68 -13.41 19.96
N ALA A 64 -0.47 -13.43 18.64
CA ALA A 64 -1.56 -13.28 17.68
C ALA A 64 -2.53 -14.47 17.72
N GLU A 65 -2.03 -15.70 17.85
CA GLU A 65 -2.85 -16.91 18.02
C GLU A 65 -3.70 -16.84 19.30
N GLU A 66 -3.14 -16.39 20.42
CA GLU A 66 -3.89 -16.22 21.67
C GLU A 66 -5.03 -15.21 21.55
N VAL A 67 -4.87 -14.16 20.74
CA VAL A 67 -5.93 -13.18 20.49
C VAL A 67 -7.01 -13.78 19.59
N TRP A 68 -6.62 -14.46 18.50
CA TRP A 68 -7.56 -15.14 17.61
C TRP A 68 -8.38 -16.23 18.32
N ALA A 69 -7.76 -16.97 19.24
CA ALA A 69 -8.42 -18.02 20.02
C ALA A 69 -9.56 -17.49 20.92
N ARG A 70 -9.57 -16.19 21.24
CA ARG A 70 -10.66 -15.54 21.97
C ARG A 70 -11.87 -15.21 21.10
N ILE A 71 -11.70 -15.18 19.78
CA ILE A 71 -12.78 -14.92 18.80
C ILE A 71 -13.33 -16.22 18.21
N THR A 72 -12.45 -17.20 17.97
CA THR A 72 -12.84 -18.49 17.41
C THR A 72 -12.34 -19.64 18.28
N THR A 73 -13.25 -20.55 18.62
CA THR A 73 -12.93 -21.77 19.38
C THR A 73 -12.31 -22.86 18.48
N SER A 74 -12.42 -22.71 17.16
CA SER A 74 -11.91 -23.70 16.20
C SER A 74 -10.43 -23.46 15.91
N ARG A 75 -9.58 -24.42 16.33
CA ARG A 75 -8.15 -24.42 15.96
C ARG A 75 -7.92 -24.52 14.45
N ALA A 76 -8.85 -25.10 13.71
CA ALA A 76 -8.73 -25.23 12.26
C ALA A 76 -8.66 -23.86 11.58
N VAL A 77 -9.36 -22.84 12.10
CA VAL A 77 -9.35 -21.47 11.59
C VAL A 77 -7.94 -20.88 11.52
N MET A 78 -7.08 -21.21 12.50
CA MET A 78 -5.70 -20.72 12.54
C MET A 78 -4.90 -21.12 11.31
N ASN A 79 -5.17 -22.31 10.74
CA ASN A 79 -4.46 -22.82 9.58
C ASN A 79 -4.78 -22.05 8.30
N HIS A 80 -5.87 -21.28 8.28
CA HIS A 80 -6.31 -20.53 7.11
C HIS A 80 -5.98 -19.04 7.17
N ILE A 81 -5.49 -18.50 8.30
CA ILE A 81 -5.28 -17.05 8.49
C ILE A 81 -4.36 -16.45 7.43
N ASP A 82 -3.28 -17.14 7.06
CA ASP A 82 -2.35 -16.66 6.02
C ASP A 82 -3.03 -16.63 4.64
N SER A 83 -3.82 -17.66 4.32
CA SER A 83 -4.61 -17.73 3.08
C SER A 83 -5.66 -16.63 3.04
N TRP A 84 -6.40 -16.43 4.13
CA TRP A 84 -7.41 -15.36 4.27
C TRP A 84 -6.77 -13.98 4.19
N THR A 85 -5.57 -13.80 4.75
CA THR A 85 -4.80 -12.56 4.63
C THR A 85 -4.43 -12.29 3.18
N ALA A 86 -3.96 -13.30 2.44
CA ALA A 86 -3.70 -13.16 1.01
C ALA A 86 -4.97 -12.86 0.21
N LYS A 87 -6.08 -13.56 0.48
CA LYS A 87 -7.39 -13.32 -0.17
C LYS A 87 -7.92 -11.92 0.13
N LEU A 88 -7.80 -11.42 1.36
CA LEU A 88 -8.17 -10.04 1.74
C LEU A 88 -7.30 -9.01 0.99
N ARG A 89 -5.99 -9.24 0.90
CA ARG A 89 -5.09 -8.34 0.16
C ARG A 89 -5.46 -8.28 -1.32
N ASN A 90 -5.75 -9.42 -1.95
CA ASN A 90 -6.23 -9.45 -3.33
C ASN A 90 -7.59 -8.75 -3.47
N TRP A 91 -8.52 -8.99 -2.53
CA TRP A 91 -9.83 -8.34 -2.56
C TRP A 91 -9.71 -6.82 -2.49
N ILE A 92 -8.91 -6.27 -1.56
CA ILE A 92 -8.66 -4.81 -1.46
C ILE A 92 -8.06 -4.29 -2.77
N ASN A 93 -7.08 -5.00 -3.32
CA ASN A 93 -6.41 -4.60 -4.54
C ASN A 93 -7.38 -4.56 -5.73
N ASP A 94 -8.07 -5.67 -6.00
CA ASP A 94 -8.86 -5.87 -7.21
C ASP A 94 -10.21 -5.15 -7.14
N THR A 95 -10.77 -4.98 -5.94
CA THR A 95 -12.08 -4.37 -5.74
C THR A 95 -12.00 -2.87 -5.49
N ILE A 96 -10.92 -2.38 -4.89
CA ILE A 96 -10.80 -0.97 -4.48
C ILE A 96 -9.68 -0.28 -5.26
N LEU A 97 -8.43 -0.72 -5.10
CA LEU A 97 -7.28 0.03 -5.60
C LEU A 97 -7.21 0.09 -7.13
N VAL A 98 -7.34 -1.06 -7.81
CA VAL A 98 -7.26 -1.13 -9.28
C VAL A 98 -8.40 -0.34 -9.94
N PRO A 99 -9.67 -0.46 -9.52
CA PRO A 99 -10.74 0.40 -10.04
C PRO A 99 -10.51 1.88 -9.74
N LEU A 100 -10.04 2.24 -8.54
CA LEU A 100 -9.74 3.63 -8.18
C LEU A 100 -8.67 4.23 -9.09
N VAL A 101 -7.57 3.52 -9.36
CA VAL A 101 -6.52 3.98 -10.28
C VAL A 101 -7.07 4.23 -11.69
N LYS A 102 -7.86 3.29 -12.22
CA LYS A 102 -8.50 3.44 -13.53
C LYS A 102 -9.41 4.66 -13.58
N GLU A 103 -10.18 4.89 -12.52
CA GLU A 103 -11.09 6.02 -12.45
C GLU A 103 -10.34 7.35 -12.32
N ILE A 104 -9.25 7.40 -11.55
CA ILE A 104 -8.36 8.57 -11.48
C ILE A 104 -7.83 8.93 -12.88
N ASP A 105 -7.33 7.95 -13.63
CA ASP A 105 -6.79 8.19 -14.98
C ASP A 105 -7.88 8.60 -15.98
N SER A 106 -9.11 8.05 -15.83
CA SER A 106 -10.30 8.45 -16.58
C SER A 106 -10.67 9.91 -16.33
N VAL A 107 -10.81 10.30 -15.05
CA VAL A 107 -11.15 11.68 -14.67
C VAL A 107 -10.08 12.67 -15.10
N ASN A 108 -8.79 12.34 -14.94
CA ASN A 108 -7.70 13.18 -15.44
C ASN A 108 -7.76 13.38 -16.96
N SER A 109 -8.13 12.35 -17.71
CA SER A 109 -8.30 12.44 -19.16
C SER A 109 -9.51 13.31 -19.55
N GLN A 110 -10.61 13.24 -18.79
CA GLN A 110 -11.77 14.10 -18.99
C GLN A 110 -11.46 15.57 -18.68
N LEU A 111 -10.79 15.85 -17.56
CA LEU A 111 -10.39 17.21 -17.17
C LEU A 111 -9.50 17.88 -18.23
N ARG A 112 -8.54 17.15 -18.80
CA ARG A 112 -7.73 17.65 -19.92
C ARG A 112 -8.57 17.98 -21.16
N ARG A 113 -9.50 17.09 -21.53
CA ARG A 113 -10.40 17.32 -22.68
C ARG A 113 -11.33 18.52 -22.48
N MET A 114 -11.71 18.80 -21.24
CA MET A 114 -12.52 19.97 -20.87
C MET A 114 -11.71 21.27 -20.75
N GLY A 115 -10.40 21.25 -20.98
CA GLY A 115 -9.54 22.43 -20.88
C GLY A 115 -9.22 22.83 -19.43
N CYS A 116 -9.26 21.90 -18.48
CA CYS A 116 -8.88 22.12 -17.08
C CYS A 116 -7.73 21.20 -16.62
N PRO A 117 -6.56 21.21 -17.29
CA PRO A 117 -5.41 20.37 -16.90
C PRO A 117 -4.89 20.68 -15.48
N GLU A 118 -5.07 21.90 -14.99
CA GLU A 118 -4.67 22.33 -13.65
C GLU A 118 -5.45 21.65 -12.51
N LEU A 119 -6.58 21.01 -12.83
CA LEU A 119 -7.42 20.29 -11.87
C LEU A 119 -7.12 18.79 -11.82
N GLN A 120 -6.02 18.33 -12.43
CA GLN A 120 -5.65 16.92 -12.44
C GLN A 120 -5.43 16.37 -11.02
N ILE A 121 -6.04 15.21 -10.76
CA ILE A 121 -5.81 14.40 -9.55
C ILE A 121 -4.34 13.99 -9.51
N GLY A 122 -3.70 14.24 -8.37
CA GLY A 122 -2.26 14.06 -8.15
C GLY A 122 -1.45 15.35 -8.30
N GLU A 123 -2.02 16.38 -8.92
CA GLU A 123 -1.35 17.68 -9.11
C GLU A 123 -2.09 18.79 -8.36
N ALA A 124 -3.42 18.84 -8.50
CA ALA A 124 -4.27 19.81 -7.83
C ALA A 124 -4.40 19.52 -6.32
N SER A 125 -4.64 20.58 -5.54
CA SER A 125 -4.93 20.42 -4.11
C SER A 125 -6.25 19.71 -3.87
N ILE A 126 -6.38 19.01 -2.74
CA ILE A 126 -7.64 18.35 -2.34
C ILE A 126 -8.82 19.34 -2.28
N SER A 127 -8.58 20.57 -1.84
CA SER A 127 -9.60 21.63 -1.81
C SER A 127 -10.07 22.03 -3.21
N SER A 128 -9.15 22.17 -4.16
CA SER A 128 -9.46 22.45 -5.56
C SER A 128 -10.26 21.30 -6.19
N LEU A 129 -9.90 20.06 -5.88
CA LEU A 129 -10.61 18.87 -6.36
C LEU A 129 -12.04 18.77 -5.77
N LYS A 130 -12.23 19.09 -4.48
CA LYS A 130 -13.56 19.19 -3.85
C LYS A 130 -14.43 20.23 -4.55
N GLN A 131 -13.90 21.41 -4.83
CA GLN A 131 -14.63 22.45 -5.55
C GLN A 131 -14.98 22.00 -6.99
N ALA A 132 -14.04 21.40 -7.69
CA ALA A 132 -14.24 20.87 -9.03
C ALA A 132 -15.31 19.77 -9.07
N ALA A 133 -15.38 18.90 -8.05
CA ALA A 133 -16.38 17.85 -7.94
C ALA A 133 -17.81 18.41 -7.85
N VAL A 134 -17.99 19.57 -7.21
CA VAL A 134 -19.28 20.29 -7.17
C VAL A 134 -19.56 20.97 -8.51
N MET A 135 -18.60 21.74 -9.03
CA MET A 135 -18.79 22.54 -10.25
C MET A 135 -18.96 21.68 -11.51
N LYS A 136 -18.38 20.49 -11.53
CA LYS A 136 -18.39 19.57 -12.69
C LYS A 136 -19.23 18.32 -12.44
N ALA A 137 -20.10 18.32 -11.42
CA ALA A 137 -20.89 17.15 -11.03
C ALA A 137 -21.73 16.55 -12.17
N SER A 138 -22.24 17.37 -13.09
CA SER A 138 -23.01 16.90 -14.25
C SER A 138 -22.14 16.26 -15.34
N SER A 139 -20.91 16.73 -15.52
CA SER A 139 -19.98 16.23 -16.54
C SER A 139 -19.16 15.05 -16.06
N ILE A 140 -18.76 15.05 -14.78
CA ILE A 140 -17.91 14.02 -14.16
C ILE A 140 -18.53 13.60 -12.82
N PRO A 141 -19.63 12.82 -12.83
CA PRO A 141 -20.35 12.47 -11.61
C PRO A 141 -19.50 11.69 -10.59
N THR A 142 -18.56 10.87 -11.07
CA THR A 142 -17.67 10.05 -10.26
C THR A 142 -16.65 10.86 -9.46
N MET A 143 -16.43 12.13 -9.80
CA MET A 143 -15.45 12.99 -9.12
C MET A 143 -15.76 13.16 -7.63
N ASN A 144 -17.05 13.27 -7.25
CA ASN A 144 -17.45 13.36 -5.85
C ASN A 144 -17.03 12.12 -5.05
N SER A 145 -17.15 10.93 -5.65
CA SER A 145 -16.75 9.68 -5.00
C SER A 145 -15.23 9.56 -4.87
N ILE A 146 -14.47 9.91 -5.93
CA ILE A 146 -13.01 9.84 -5.91
C ILE A 146 -12.43 10.75 -4.84
N VAL A 147 -12.96 11.97 -4.72
CA VAL A 147 -12.46 12.95 -3.75
C VAL A 147 -12.54 12.44 -2.31
N GLN A 148 -13.52 11.58 -1.97
CA GLN A 148 -13.57 10.95 -0.65
C GLN A 148 -12.36 10.04 -0.39
N TYR A 149 -11.91 9.28 -1.40
CA TYR A 149 -10.72 8.44 -1.29
C TYR A 149 -9.43 9.27 -1.18
N LEU A 150 -9.41 10.48 -1.74
CA LEU A 150 -8.23 11.35 -1.74
C LEU A 150 -8.08 12.19 -0.46
N ASP A 151 -9.12 12.27 0.37
CA ASP A 151 -9.21 13.14 1.55
C ASP A 151 -8.52 12.59 2.80
N ILE A 152 -7.29 12.08 2.65
CA ILE A 152 -6.44 11.60 3.76
C ILE A 152 -5.17 12.45 3.93
N THR A 153 -4.69 13.11 2.88
CA THR A 153 -3.49 13.95 2.94
C THR A 153 -3.58 15.12 1.96
N PRO A 154 -3.03 16.30 2.30
CA PRO A 154 -2.89 17.39 1.33
C PRO A 154 -1.86 17.08 0.23
N ASN A 155 -0.93 16.13 0.45
CA ASN A 155 0.07 15.76 -0.55
C ASN A 155 -0.50 14.76 -1.57
N GLN A 156 -1.24 15.32 -2.55
CA GLN A 156 -1.95 14.54 -3.56
C GLN A 156 -1.02 13.79 -4.51
N GLU A 157 0.14 14.36 -4.84
CA GLU A 157 1.16 13.70 -5.67
C GLU A 157 1.61 12.39 -5.03
N TYR A 158 2.01 12.45 -3.75
CA TYR A 158 2.39 11.27 -2.99
C TYR A 158 1.27 10.23 -2.92
N LEU A 159 0.05 10.66 -2.59
CA LEU A 159 -1.06 9.75 -2.41
C LEU A 159 -1.38 8.98 -3.69
N VAL A 160 -1.45 9.67 -4.83
CA VAL A 160 -1.79 9.05 -6.11
C VAL A 160 -0.70 8.11 -6.58
N ASP A 161 0.57 8.52 -6.48
CA ASP A 161 1.71 7.64 -6.80
C ASP A 161 1.70 6.39 -5.92
N ARG A 162 1.41 6.55 -4.62
CA ARG A 162 1.38 5.42 -3.69
C ARG A 162 0.23 4.47 -3.94
N ILE A 163 -0.97 4.98 -4.23
CA ILE A 163 -2.12 4.15 -4.62
C ILE A 163 -1.78 3.35 -5.89
N LYS A 164 -1.16 3.98 -6.88
CA LYS A 164 -0.73 3.31 -8.13
C LYS A 164 0.30 2.21 -7.86
N GLU A 165 1.29 2.46 -7.02
CA GLU A 165 2.31 1.45 -6.67
C GLU A 165 1.73 0.27 -5.88
N LEU A 166 0.82 0.54 -4.94
CA LEU A 166 0.12 -0.51 -4.18
C LEU A 166 -0.77 -1.35 -5.11
N ALA A 167 -1.48 -0.71 -6.05
CA ALA A 167 -2.37 -1.35 -7.02
C ALA A 167 -1.64 -2.19 -8.08
N HIS A 168 -0.43 -1.79 -8.47
CA HIS A 168 0.34 -2.45 -9.52
C HIS A 168 0.99 -3.75 -9.06
N SER A 169 1.33 -3.83 -7.78
CA SER A 169 2.03 -4.99 -7.22
C SER A 169 1.06 -6.12 -6.89
N GLY A 170 1.25 -7.31 -7.46
CA GLY A 170 0.42 -8.49 -7.15
C GLY A 170 0.41 -8.77 -5.64
N CYS A 171 -0.79 -8.92 -5.07
CA CYS A 171 -1.00 -9.07 -3.62
C CYS A 171 -0.32 -7.96 -2.80
N MET A 172 -0.27 -6.71 -3.28
CA MET A 172 0.33 -5.57 -2.58
C MET A 172 1.78 -5.83 -2.10
N SER A 173 2.64 -6.46 -2.90
CA SER A 173 4.00 -6.84 -2.47
C SER A 173 4.87 -5.64 -2.05
N SER A 174 4.59 -4.43 -2.58
CA SER A 174 5.26 -3.18 -2.22
C SER A 174 4.84 -2.60 -0.87
N PHE A 175 3.83 -3.18 -0.20
CA PHE A 175 3.27 -2.69 1.06
C PHE A 175 4.32 -2.58 2.19
N ARG A 176 4.27 -1.49 2.94
CA ARG A 176 5.13 -1.11 4.07
C ARG A 176 4.24 -0.65 5.23
N TRP A 177 4.12 -1.47 6.26
CA TRP A 177 3.09 -1.27 7.28
C TRP A 177 3.31 -0.05 8.19
N ASN A 178 4.56 0.29 8.52
CA ASN A 178 4.94 1.40 9.41
C ASN A 178 5.54 2.59 8.67
N GLY A 179 5.40 2.63 7.35
CA GLY A 179 5.94 3.68 6.51
C GLY A 179 5.18 3.76 5.21
N GLY A 180 5.80 4.35 4.19
CA GLY A 180 5.23 4.47 2.86
C GLY A 180 6.31 4.45 1.78
N GLY A 181 5.91 4.88 0.58
CA GLY A 181 6.79 4.98 -0.57
C GLY A 181 7.70 6.22 -0.51
N ASP A 182 8.83 6.17 -1.21
CA ASP A 182 9.63 7.37 -1.43
C ASP A 182 8.94 8.27 -2.46
N LEU A 183 9.02 9.59 -2.30
CA LEU A 183 8.47 10.55 -3.25
C LEU A 183 9.60 11.20 -4.05
N LYS A 184 9.79 10.81 -5.31
CA LYS A 184 10.90 11.29 -6.16
C LYS A 184 12.26 11.09 -5.45
N ASN A 185 12.93 12.18 -5.10
CA ASN A 185 14.22 12.18 -4.41
C ASN A 185 14.10 12.31 -2.88
N ARG A 186 12.88 12.30 -2.34
CA ARG A 186 12.60 12.43 -0.91
C ARG A 186 12.25 11.07 -0.31
N LYS A 187 12.99 10.67 0.72
CA LYS A 187 12.65 9.50 1.54
C LYS A 187 11.35 9.74 2.28
N TRP A 188 10.56 8.67 2.43
CA TRP A 188 9.36 8.72 3.26
C TRP A 188 9.69 9.22 4.68
N ASP A 189 8.82 10.07 5.21
CA ASP A 189 8.84 10.54 6.60
C ASP A 189 7.39 10.69 7.10
N THR A 190 7.25 10.97 8.38
CA THR A 190 6.02 10.92 9.17
C THR A 190 4.99 12.00 8.84
N ASP A 191 5.33 12.98 8.00
CA ASP A 191 4.38 13.94 7.42
C ASP A 191 3.53 13.34 6.29
N LEU A 192 3.89 12.17 5.78
CA LEU A 192 3.17 11.43 4.76
C LEU A 192 2.43 10.23 5.38
N PRO A 193 1.23 9.89 4.90
CA PRO A 193 0.51 8.74 5.44
C PRO A 193 1.27 7.43 5.16
N THR A 194 1.22 6.52 6.13
CA THR A 194 1.70 5.15 5.97
C THR A 194 0.76 4.36 5.06
N ASP A 195 1.23 3.24 4.49
CA ASP A 195 0.36 2.37 3.70
C ASP A 195 -0.79 1.82 4.54
N CYS A 196 -0.53 1.54 5.81
CA CYS A 196 -1.58 1.12 6.75
C CYS A 196 -2.70 2.16 6.86
N ALA A 197 -2.35 3.46 6.93
CA ALA A 197 -3.33 4.54 6.99
C ALA A 197 -4.07 4.67 5.65
N ILE A 198 -3.35 4.61 4.52
CA ILE A 198 -3.94 4.65 3.17
C ILE A 198 -4.94 3.50 3.01
N LEU A 199 -4.52 2.24 3.22
CA LEU A 199 -5.38 1.09 3.02
C LEU A 199 -6.60 1.08 3.94
N MET A 200 -6.46 1.49 5.20
CA MET A 200 -7.60 1.59 6.11
C MET A 200 -8.60 2.66 5.63
N HIS A 201 -8.11 3.82 5.18
CA HIS A 201 -8.96 4.86 4.59
C HIS A 201 -9.67 4.39 3.32
N MET A 202 -8.97 3.69 2.43
CA MET A 202 -9.56 3.11 1.21
C MET A 202 -10.66 2.09 1.55
N PHE A 203 -10.42 1.23 2.54
CA PHE A 203 -11.39 0.24 3.01
C PHE A 203 -12.64 0.90 3.62
N CYS A 204 -12.45 1.86 4.53
CA CYS A 204 -13.53 2.63 5.14
C CYS A 204 -14.37 3.38 4.09
N THR A 205 -13.70 4.13 3.19
CA THR A 205 -14.37 4.91 2.13
C THR A 205 -15.16 4.00 1.19
N TYR A 206 -14.62 2.82 0.87
CA TYR A 206 -15.35 1.84 0.08
C TYR A 206 -16.60 1.36 0.79
N LEU A 207 -16.52 0.94 2.06
CA LEU A 207 -17.68 0.47 2.80
C LEU A 207 -18.72 1.58 3.04
N ASP A 208 -18.30 2.82 3.27
CA ASP A 208 -19.18 3.99 3.32
C ASP A 208 -20.05 4.10 2.06
N SER A 209 -19.46 3.87 0.88
CA SER A 209 -20.18 3.89 -0.40
C SER A 209 -21.12 2.69 -0.63
N ARG A 210 -20.97 1.61 0.15
CA ARG A 210 -21.79 0.38 0.04
C ARG A 210 -22.91 0.33 1.07
N LEU A 211 -22.83 1.11 2.14
CA LEU A 211 -23.88 1.18 3.15
C LEU A 211 -24.97 2.20 2.75
N PRO A 212 -26.25 1.94 3.08
CA PRO A 212 -27.32 2.90 2.86
C PRO A 212 -27.04 4.21 3.60
N PRO A 213 -27.41 5.37 3.01
CA PRO A 213 -27.33 6.65 3.69
C PRO A 213 -28.07 6.60 5.03
N HIS A 214 -27.47 7.19 6.05
CA HIS A 214 -28.03 7.22 7.39
C HIS A 214 -28.23 8.68 7.84
N PRO A 215 -29.43 9.09 8.33
CA PRO A 215 -29.70 10.49 8.68
C PRO A 215 -28.76 11.11 9.71
N LYS A 216 -28.14 10.30 10.59
CA LYS A 216 -27.13 10.77 11.56
C LYS A 216 -25.77 11.08 10.95
N TYR A 217 -25.50 10.61 9.72
CA TYR A 217 -24.21 10.73 9.03
C TYR A 217 -24.45 11.34 7.63
N PRO A 218 -24.82 12.64 7.57
CA PRO A 218 -25.19 13.31 6.33
C PRO A 218 -24.02 13.49 5.35
N ASP A 219 -22.79 13.32 5.82
CA ASP A 219 -21.56 13.30 5.01
C ASP A 219 -21.37 11.97 4.26
N GLY A 220 -22.25 11.00 4.46
CA GLY A 220 -22.20 9.68 3.82
C GLY A 220 -21.22 8.71 4.47
N LYS A 221 -20.54 9.09 5.55
CA LYS A 221 -19.52 8.28 6.24
C LYS A 221 -20.12 7.24 7.21
N THR A 222 -21.12 6.52 6.73
CA THR A 222 -21.96 5.63 7.54
C THR A 222 -21.19 4.50 8.22
N PHE A 223 -20.28 3.83 7.50
CA PHE A 223 -19.40 2.81 8.07
C PHE A 223 -18.40 3.45 9.03
N THR A 224 -17.68 4.46 8.55
CA THR A 224 -16.59 5.10 9.30
C THR A 224 -17.09 5.63 10.64
N SER A 225 -18.22 6.34 10.67
CA SER A 225 -18.76 6.91 11.91
C SER A 225 -19.31 5.87 12.91
N GLN A 226 -19.58 4.65 12.47
CA GLN A 226 -20.14 3.59 13.34
C GLN A 226 -19.09 2.56 13.77
N HIS A 227 -18.15 2.24 12.87
CA HIS A 227 -17.28 1.08 12.98
C HIS A 227 -15.80 1.42 12.92
N PHE A 228 -15.43 2.70 12.84
CA PHE A 228 -14.04 3.13 12.91
C PHE A 228 -13.86 4.29 13.90
N SER A 229 -12.80 4.22 14.69
CA SER A 229 -12.36 5.33 15.54
C SER A 229 -10.84 5.41 15.55
N HIS A 230 -10.30 6.56 15.91
CA HIS A 230 -8.86 6.78 15.98
C HIS A 230 -8.49 7.66 17.16
N THR A 231 -7.28 7.52 17.66
CA THR A 231 -6.69 8.43 18.66
C THR A 231 -6.73 9.89 18.17
N PRO A 232 -7.00 10.90 19.03
CA PRO A 232 -7.11 10.83 20.50
C PRO A 232 -8.46 10.33 21.04
N ASP A 233 -9.46 10.16 20.18
CA ASP A 233 -10.80 9.78 20.59
C ASP A 233 -10.82 8.32 21.05
N LYS A 234 -10.92 8.13 22.36
CA LYS A 234 -11.02 6.79 22.94
C LYS A 234 -12.46 6.29 22.86
N PRO A 235 -12.71 5.18 22.17
CA PRO A 235 -14.03 4.60 22.12
C PRO A 235 -14.47 4.14 23.53
N ASP A 236 -15.73 4.38 23.86
CA ASP A 236 -16.31 3.95 25.13
C ASP A 236 -16.58 2.44 25.11
N VAL A 237 -15.61 1.66 25.61
CA VAL A 237 -15.69 0.20 25.70
C VAL A 237 -16.78 -0.30 26.64
N THR A 238 -17.36 0.56 27.49
CA THR A 238 -18.47 0.16 28.37
C THR A 238 -19.79 0.04 27.63
N LYS A 239 -19.88 0.61 26.43
CA LYS A 239 -21.07 0.51 25.58
C LYS A 239 -21.19 -0.91 25.00
N GLU A 240 -22.16 -1.66 25.49
CA GLU A 240 -22.37 -3.08 25.14
C GLU A 240 -22.45 -3.36 23.63
N ASN A 241 -23.05 -2.44 22.87
CA ASN A 241 -23.23 -2.56 21.42
C ASN A 241 -22.09 -1.97 20.59
N LEU A 242 -20.97 -1.61 21.21
CA LEU A 242 -19.81 -1.09 20.47
C LEU A 242 -19.13 -2.22 19.70
N PHE A 243 -19.07 -2.04 18.38
CA PHE A 243 -18.38 -2.94 17.47
C PHE A 243 -17.63 -2.12 16.42
N CYS A 244 -16.32 -1.93 16.62
CA CYS A 244 -15.52 -1.07 15.75
C CYS A 244 -14.03 -1.46 15.74
N ILE A 245 -13.34 -1.02 14.69
CA ILE A 245 -11.88 -1.01 14.62
C ILE A 245 -11.40 0.32 15.19
N HIS A 246 -10.50 0.27 16.17
CA HIS A 246 -9.87 1.43 16.77
C HIS A 246 -8.40 1.54 16.37
N GLN A 247 -8.00 2.66 15.80
CA GLN A 247 -6.59 3.01 15.59
C GLN A 247 -6.01 3.64 16.86
N SER A 248 -5.31 2.83 17.66
CA SER A 248 -4.76 3.26 18.95
C SER A 248 -3.43 4.02 18.83
N SER A 249 -2.76 3.95 17.68
CA SER A 249 -1.50 4.63 17.39
C SER A 249 -1.43 4.99 15.91
N THR A 250 -0.90 6.18 15.59
CA THR A 250 -0.71 6.66 14.22
C THR A 250 0.68 6.31 13.68
N ASN A 251 1.72 6.39 14.50
CA ASN A 251 3.10 6.07 14.11
C ASN A 251 3.91 5.39 15.25
N PRO A 252 4.32 4.12 15.11
CA PRO A 252 3.88 3.19 14.06
C PRO A 252 2.36 2.94 14.18
N PRO A 253 1.66 2.70 13.06
CA PRO A 253 0.23 2.48 13.07
C PRO A 253 -0.12 1.20 13.83
N HIS A 254 -1.16 1.26 14.64
CA HIS A 254 -1.68 0.11 15.39
C HIS A 254 -3.20 0.12 15.41
N TYR A 255 -3.80 -1.00 15.03
CA TYR A 255 -5.23 -1.23 14.98
C TYR A 255 -5.63 -2.34 15.96
N GLN A 256 -6.78 -2.14 16.60
CA GLN A 256 -7.37 -3.05 17.57
C GLN A 256 -8.85 -3.22 17.23
N LEU A 257 -9.40 -4.39 17.51
CA LEU A 257 -10.84 -4.63 17.38
C LEU A 257 -11.50 -4.45 18.75
N ILE A 258 -12.61 -3.74 18.80
CA ILE A 258 -13.45 -3.62 19.99
C ILE A 258 -14.77 -4.31 19.70
N TYR A 259 -15.12 -5.27 20.53
CA TYR A 259 -16.35 -6.06 20.39
C TYR A 259 -16.79 -6.59 21.76
N GLN A 260 -18.07 -6.41 22.09
CA GLN A 260 -18.67 -6.88 23.36
C GLN A 260 -17.88 -6.44 24.62
N GLY A 261 -17.45 -5.17 24.64
CA GLY A 261 -16.68 -4.61 25.77
C GLY A 261 -15.25 -5.11 25.91
N HIS A 262 -14.76 -5.93 24.97
CA HIS A 262 -13.39 -6.41 24.94
C HIS A 262 -12.56 -5.72 23.87
N ILE A 263 -11.27 -5.51 24.17
CA ILE A 263 -10.28 -5.01 23.23
C ILE A 263 -9.41 -6.18 22.78
N TYR A 264 -9.49 -6.52 21.50
CA TYR A 264 -8.67 -7.52 20.84
C TYR A 264 -7.50 -6.81 20.15
N SER A 265 -6.37 -6.76 20.86
CA SER A 265 -5.14 -6.15 20.36
C SER A 265 -4.15 -7.21 19.94
N LEU A 266 -3.93 -7.33 18.64
CA LEU A 266 -2.81 -8.11 18.09
C LEU A 266 -1.45 -7.45 18.40
N PRO A 267 -0.34 -8.17 18.20
CA PRO A 267 0.98 -7.56 18.14
C PRO A 267 1.09 -6.52 17.02
N LYS A 268 1.97 -5.53 17.21
CA LYS A 268 2.33 -4.57 16.18
C LYS A 268 3.07 -5.29 15.05
N GLY A 269 2.92 -4.80 13.82
CA GLY A 269 3.65 -5.32 12.66
C GLY A 269 2.82 -5.40 11.39
N ARG A 270 3.40 -6.00 10.36
CA ARG A 270 2.84 -6.06 8.99
C ARG A 270 1.43 -6.66 8.91
N ASN A 271 1.12 -7.60 9.79
CA ASN A 271 -0.15 -8.31 9.80
C ASN A 271 -1.23 -7.64 10.66
N ASN A 272 -0.89 -6.64 11.49
CA ASN A 272 -1.82 -6.05 12.44
C ASN A 272 -3.09 -5.49 11.76
N LEU A 273 -2.92 -4.69 10.70
CA LEU A 273 -4.04 -4.13 9.94
C LEU A 273 -4.93 -5.24 9.35
N PHE A 274 -4.33 -6.16 8.60
CA PHE A 274 -5.08 -7.19 7.87
C PHE A 274 -5.81 -8.13 8.82
N HIS A 275 -5.15 -8.61 9.87
CA HIS A 275 -5.80 -9.49 10.84
C HIS A 275 -6.90 -8.77 11.63
N THR A 276 -6.76 -7.46 11.91
CA THR A 276 -7.82 -6.68 12.56
C THR A 276 -9.06 -6.57 11.66
N ILE A 277 -8.87 -6.30 10.37
CA ILE A 277 -9.96 -6.32 9.38
C ILE A 277 -10.57 -7.72 9.25
N LEU A 278 -9.74 -8.77 9.19
CA LEU A 278 -10.21 -10.15 9.14
C LEU A 278 -11.05 -10.50 10.37
N MET A 279 -10.62 -10.16 11.59
CA MET A 279 -11.40 -10.40 12.80
C MET A 279 -12.75 -9.69 12.75
N PHE A 280 -12.78 -8.42 12.33
CA PHE A 280 -14.02 -7.65 12.15
C PHE A 280 -14.98 -8.35 11.17
N LEU A 281 -14.50 -8.71 9.97
CA LEU A 281 -15.31 -9.39 8.95
C LEU A 281 -15.73 -10.81 9.38
N TYR A 282 -14.86 -11.52 10.10
CA TYR A 282 -15.15 -12.86 10.59
C TYR A 282 -16.30 -12.82 11.60
N ILE A 283 -16.28 -11.88 12.56
CA ILE A 283 -17.40 -11.69 13.49
C ILE A 283 -18.70 -11.41 12.72
N ILE A 284 -18.69 -10.55 11.70
CA ILE A 284 -19.87 -10.31 10.87
C ILE A 284 -20.36 -11.61 10.21
N LYS A 285 -19.45 -12.42 9.64
CA LYS A 285 -19.79 -13.71 9.02
C LYS A 285 -20.46 -14.66 10.01
N ILE A 286 -19.90 -14.81 11.22
CA ILE A 286 -20.32 -15.87 12.16
C ILE A 286 -21.38 -15.44 13.18
N LYS A 287 -21.48 -14.15 13.51
CA LYS A 287 -22.41 -13.61 14.52
C LYS A 287 -23.55 -12.80 13.92
N GLU A 288 -23.28 -12.08 12.83
CA GLU A 288 -24.26 -11.19 12.19
C GLU A 288 -24.84 -11.78 10.90
N SER A 289 -24.74 -13.11 10.70
CA SER A 289 -25.22 -13.80 9.48
C SER A 289 -24.66 -13.20 8.18
N GLY A 290 -23.47 -12.61 8.23
CA GLY A 290 -22.84 -11.93 7.11
C GLY A 290 -23.43 -10.54 6.78
N MET A 291 -24.23 -9.97 7.67
CA MET A 291 -24.91 -8.68 7.47
C MET A 291 -24.20 -7.56 8.22
N LEU A 292 -23.97 -6.44 7.54
CA LEU A 292 -23.55 -5.18 8.14
C LEU A 292 -24.69 -4.18 8.02
N GLY A 293 -25.46 -4.03 9.09
CA GLY A 293 -26.76 -3.35 9.05
C GLY A 293 -27.71 -4.08 8.10
N ARG A 294 -28.09 -3.44 6.99
CA ARG A 294 -28.98 -4.02 5.96
C ARG A 294 -28.23 -4.55 4.73
N VAL A 295 -26.90 -4.51 4.73
CA VAL A 295 -26.08 -4.89 3.59
C VAL A 295 -25.47 -6.26 3.81
N ASN A 296 -25.64 -7.16 2.85
CA ASN A 296 -24.99 -8.47 2.86
C ASN A 296 -23.53 -8.33 2.40
N LEU A 297 -22.59 -8.87 3.17
CA LEU A 297 -21.16 -8.87 2.83
C LEU A 297 -20.71 -10.12 2.05
N GLY A 298 -21.58 -11.11 1.87
CA GLY A 298 -21.38 -12.29 1.04
C GLY A 298 -21.79 -12.09 -0.43
N LEU A 299 -22.02 -13.21 -1.13
CA LEU A 299 -22.22 -13.27 -2.59
C LEU A 299 -23.35 -12.39 -3.13
N SER A 300 -24.38 -12.11 -2.33
CA SER A 300 -25.54 -11.30 -2.73
C SER A 300 -25.35 -9.79 -2.56
N GLY A 301 -24.18 -9.34 -2.06
CA GLY A 301 -23.90 -7.92 -1.84
C GLY A 301 -22.44 -7.56 -2.10
N VAL A 302 -21.73 -7.09 -1.06
CA VAL A 302 -20.34 -6.60 -1.20
C VAL A 302 -19.37 -7.70 -1.65
N ASN A 303 -19.72 -8.96 -1.40
CA ASN A 303 -18.92 -10.12 -1.77
C ASN A 303 -17.46 -10.02 -1.31
N ILE A 304 -17.27 -9.76 -0.01
CA ILE A 304 -15.98 -9.84 0.67
C ILE A 304 -15.87 -11.11 1.52
N LEU A 305 -16.98 -11.69 1.99
CA LEU A 305 -16.93 -12.85 2.91
C LEU A 305 -16.50 -14.18 2.25
N TRP A 306 -16.35 -14.22 0.93
CA TRP A 306 -15.76 -15.36 0.22
C TRP A 306 -14.29 -15.56 0.58
N ILE A 307 -13.61 -14.53 1.11
CA ILE A 307 -12.21 -14.66 1.57
C ILE A 307 -12.04 -15.73 2.65
N PHE A 308 -13.12 -16.11 3.34
CA PHE A 308 -13.16 -17.14 4.37
C PHE A 308 -13.53 -18.53 3.85
N GLU A 309 -13.82 -18.67 2.56
CA GLU A 309 -14.05 -19.98 1.92
C GLU A 309 -12.69 -20.66 1.66
N ASP A 310 -12.71 -21.98 1.47
CA ASP A 310 -11.50 -22.78 1.20
C ASP A 310 -10.96 -22.53 -0.21
#